data_AF-A0A6J6U062-F1
#
_entry.id   AF-A0A6J6U062-F1
#
_cell.length_a   1.000
_cell.length_b   1.000
_cell.length_c   1.000
_cell.angle_alpha   90.00
_cell.angle_beta   90.00
_cell.angle_gamma   90.00
#
_symmetry.space_group_name_H-M   'P 1'
#
loop_
_entity.id
_entity.type
_entity.pdbx_description
1 polymer ?
#
loop_
_entity_poly.entity_id
_entity_poly.type
_entity_poly.pdbx_seq_one_letter_code
_entity_poly.pdbx_strand_id
1 'polypeptide(L)'
;MLVNRARRYGGRVPDPPPVARPSRATASAQDGPALVSVTALHLPGADRGELREAAHRLVAEQAGRQVGGRAAGRVTRLCPRCGSVAHGRPHVRGAHLSLSYADGLVLVAVAAVPVGVDVEPGRPDWARAEAVLKCTGEGLHGQPDETGLHVQPLPLPDAWVAARGATVLRFSSAGRAAPAPGATG
;
A
#
# COMPACT_ATOMS: atom_id res chain seq x y z
N MET A 1 1.28 55.60 -9.49
CA MET A 1 1.86 55.52 -8.14
C MET A 1 1.39 54.23 -7.48
N LEU A 2 2.25 53.21 -7.41
CA LEU A 2 2.42 52.37 -6.21
C LEU A 2 3.71 51.58 -6.38
N VAL A 3 4.68 51.94 -5.55
CA VAL A 3 6.08 51.55 -5.60
C VAL A 3 6.29 50.26 -4.82
N ASN A 4 6.81 49.27 -5.53
CA ASN A 4 7.79 48.26 -5.17
C ASN A 4 8.30 48.26 -3.71
N ARG A 5 8.10 47.13 -3.00
CA ARG A 5 8.76 46.84 -1.70
C ARG A 5 9.39 45.44 -1.67
N ALA A 6 10.11 45.07 -2.73
CA ALA A 6 10.99 43.91 -2.77
C ALA A 6 12.42 44.30 -2.38
N ARG A 7 12.69 44.52 -1.08
CA ARG A 7 14.06 44.52 -0.50
C ARG A 7 14.01 44.32 1.02
N ARG A 8 13.99 43.07 1.50
CA ARG A 8 14.64 42.64 2.76
C ARG A 8 15.01 41.17 2.60
N TYR A 9 16.18 40.78 3.12
CA TYR A 9 16.84 39.47 3.02
C TYR A 9 17.74 39.24 1.79
N GLY A 10 18.88 39.95 1.77
CA GLY A 10 20.04 39.65 0.92
C GLY A 10 20.96 38.58 1.54
N GLY A 11 20.43 37.40 1.87
CA GLY A 11 21.22 36.24 2.25
C GLY A 11 21.05 35.14 1.22
N ARG A 12 22.14 34.49 0.77
CA ARG A 12 22.06 33.25 0.00
C ARG A 12 21.18 32.26 0.77
N VAL A 13 20.08 31.81 0.17
CA VAL A 13 19.36 30.63 0.65
C VAL A 13 20.36 29.47 0.51
N PRO A 14 20.74 28.78 1.61
CA PRO A 14 21.61 27.63 1.51
C PRO A 14 20.90 26.55 0.69
N ASP A 15 21.66 25.83 -0.15
CA ASP A 15 21.13 24.68 -0.87
C ASP A 15 20.48 23.72 0.14
N PRO A 16 19.30 23.16 -0.18
CA PRO A 16 18.71 22.13 0.67
C PRO A 16 19.72 20.98 0.81
N PRO A 17 19.84 20.37 2.01
CA PRO A 17 20.74 19.24 2.19
C PRO A 17 20.35 18.15 1.17
N PRO A 18 21.32 17.43 0.60
CA PRO A 18 21.01 16.35 -0.32
C PRO A 18 20.05 15.38 0.37
N VAL A 19 18.86 15.21 -0.21
CA VAL A 19 17.90 14.22 0.27
C VAL A 19 18.59 12.87 0.09
N ALA A 20 18.97 12.25 1.20
CA ALA A 20 19.63 10.95 1.19
C ALA A 20 18.77 9.99 0.36
N ARG A 21 19.31 9.51 -0.77
CA ARG A 21 18.70 8.40 -1.52
C ARG A 21 18.64 7.24 -0.53
N PRO A 22 17.48 6.58 -0.33
CA PRO A 22 17.42 5.41 0.54
C PRO A 22 18.51 4.44 0.08
N SER A 23 19.38 4.01 1.00
CA SER A 23 20.41 3.05 0.68
C SER A 23 19.72 1.82 0.10
N ARG A 24 20.25 1.34 -1.02
CA ARG A 24 19.79 0.12 -1.68
C ARG A 24 20.08 -1.02 -0.72
N ALA A 25 19.14 -1.32 0.19
CA ALA A 25 19.24 -2.45 1.09
C ALA A 25 19.36 -3.69 0.20
N THR A 26 20.55 -4.26 0.14
CA THR A 26 20.79 -5.54 -0.51
C THR A 26 19.99 -6.57 0.28
N ALA A 27 18.84 -6.95 -0.26
CA ALA A 27 18.04 -8.04 0.28
C ALA A 27 18.94 -9.28 0.29
N SER A 28 19.32 -9.74 1.47
CA SER A 28 19.88 -11.08 1.60
C SER A 28 18.81 -12.04 1.11
N ALA A 29 19.10 -12.75 0.01
CA ALA A 29 18.22 -13.74 -0.55
C ALA A 29 17.92 -14.79 0.53
N GLN A 30 16.67 -14.86 0.97
CA GLN A 30 16.13 -16.08 1.56
C GLN A 30 15.76 -16.94 0.36
N ASP A 31 16.48 -18.04 0.12
CA ASP A 31 16.43 -18.85 -1.13
C ASP A 31 15.15 -19.67 -1.33
N GLY A 32 14.01 -19.24 -0.76
CA GLY A 32 12.68 -19.81 -1.01
C GLY A 32 11.70 -18.75 -1.47
N PRO A 33 10.66 -19.11 -2.25
CA PRO A 33 9.68 -18.13 -2.68
C PRO A 33 8.92 -17.56 -1.47
N ALA A 34 8.78 -16.25 -1.41
CA ALA A 34 8.03 -15.59 -0.36
C ALA A 34 6.52 -15.82 -0.54
N LEU A 35 5.81 -16.19 0.51
CA LEU A 35 4.35 -16.25 0.47
C LEU A 35 3.77 -14.85 0.57
N VAL A 36 3.01 -14.45 -0.46
CA VAL A 36 2.17 -13.25 -0.45
C VAL A 36 0.73 -13.69 -0.20
N SER A 37 0.18 -13.26 0.93
CA SER A 37 -1.24 -13.47 1.25
C SER A 37 -2.02 -12.23 0.87
N VAL A 38 -3.01 -12.36 -0.02
CA VAL A 38 -3.93 -11.30 -0.42
C VAL A 38 -5.33 -11.65 0.07
N THR A 39 -5.98 -10.72 0.77
CA THR A 39 -7.40 -10.82 1.12
C THR A 39 -8.18 -9.70 0.46
N ALA A 40 -9.25 -10.08 -0.21
CA ALA A 40 -10.26 -9.20 -0.77
C ALA A 40 -11.51 -9.21 0.11
N LEU A 41 -12.03 -8.04 0.44
CA LEU A 41 -13.27 -7.86 1.18
C LEU A 41 -14.26 -7.04 0.35
N HIS A 42 -15.37 -7.66 -0.04
CA HIS A 42 -16.46 -7.05 -0.78
C HIS A 42 -17.47 -6.40 0.17
N LEU A 43 -17.68 -5.10 -0.02
CA LEU A 43 -18.55 -4.21 0.74
C LEU A 43 -19.33 -3.31 -0.23
N PRO A 44 -20.22 -3.89 -1.08
CA PRO A 44 -20.99 -3.09 -2.03
C PRO A 44 -21.82 -2.03 -1.30
N GLY A 45 -21.87 -0.83 -1.89
CA GLY A 45 -22.57 0.33 -1.34
C GLY A 45 -21.88 0.99 -0.14
N ALA A 46 -20.72 0.49 0.30
CA ALA A 46 -19.97 1.14 1.37
C ALA A 46 -19.35 2.46 0.91
N ASP A 47 -19.40 3.48 1.76
CA ASP A 47 -18.76 4.75 1.50
C ASP A 47 -17.23 4.68 1.72
N ARG A 48 -16.53 5.76 1.37
CA ARG A 48 -15.07 5.83 1.48
C ARG A 48 -14.57 5.69 2.93
N GLY A 49 -15.32 6.16 3.90
CA GLY A 49 -15.02 6.04 5.33
C GLY A 49 -15.11 4.59 5.78
N GLU A 50 -16.21 3.91 5.45
CA GLU A 50 -16.43 2.49 5.74
C GLU A 50 -15.36 1.60 5.10
N LEU A 51 -15.00 1.85 3.84
CA LEU A 51 -13.92 1.13 3.15
C LEU A 51 -12.57 1.32 3.85
N ARG A 52 -12.27 2.55 4.29
CA ARG A 52 -11.02 2.86 5.00
C ARG A 52 -10.97 2.16 6.36
N GLU A 53 -12.06 2.16 7.11
CA GLU A 53 -12.14 1.46 8.41
C GLU A 53 -11.99 -0.05 8.23
N ALA A 54 -12.69 -0.63 7.25
CA ALA A 54 -12.57 -2.04 6.91
C ALA A 54 -11.14 -2.42 6.48
N ALA A 55 -10.48 -1.58 5.68
CA ALA A 55 -9.08 -1.77 5.30
C ALA A 55 -8.15 -1.77 6.51
N HIS A 56 -8.31 -0.82 7.43
CA HIS A 56 -7.49 -0.77 8.65
C HIS A 56 -7.70 -2.00 9.54
N ARG A 57 -8.94 -2.46 9.70
CA ARG A 57 -9.24 -3.67 10.46
C ARG A 57 -8.62 -4.91 9.80
N LEU A 58 -8.78 -5.05 8.49
CA LEU A 58 -8.22 -6.18 7.74
C LEU A 58 -6.68 -6.18 7.76
N VAL A 59 -6.04 -5.01 7.71
CA VAL A 59 -4.59 -4.88 7.92
C VAL A 59 -4.17 -5.41 9.30
N ALA A 60 -4.88 -5.04 10.37
CA ALA A 60 -4.55 -5.50 11.72
C ALA A 60 -4.70 -7.02 11.85
N GLU A 61 -5.78 -7.59 11.30
CA GLU A 61 -6.03 -9.04 11.28
C GLU A 61 -4.94 -9.79 10.51
N GLN A 62 -4.63 -9.37 9.29
CA GLN A 62 -3.63 -10.03 8.44
C GLN A 62 -2.21 -9.88 9.00
N ALA A 63 -1.85 -8.70 9.51
CA ALA A 63 -0.54 -8.49 10.12
C ALA A 63 -0.37 -9.34 11.39
N GLY A 64 -1.41 -9.48 12.21
CA GLY A 64 -1.40 -10.35 13.38
C GLY A 64 -1.17 -11.83 13.01
N ARG A 65 -1.82 -12.31 11.95
CA ARG A 65 -1.62 -13.67 11.42
C ARG A 65 -0.21 -13.89 10.87
N GLN A 66 0.34 -12.91 10.15
CA GLN A 66 1.67 -13.00 9.55
C GLN A 66 2.77 -13.08 10.60
N VAL A 67 2.69 -12.26 11.65
CA VAL A 67 3.78 -12.10 12.61
C VAL A 67 3.73 -13.13 13.75
N GLY A 68 2.53 -13.56 14.18
CA GLY A 68 2.34 -14.58 15.22
C GLY A 68 2.91 -14.24 16.62
N GLY A 69 2.47 -14.96 17.65
CA GLY A 69 3.08 -14.94 18.99
C GLY A 69 2.65 -13.81 19.95
N ARG A 70 3.40 -13.64 21.06
CA ARG A 70 3.13 -12.66 22.15
C ARG A 70 3.27 -11.19 21.74
N ALA A 71 3.77 -10.92 20.54
CA ALA A 71 3.82 -9.60 19.93
C ALA A 71 2.82 -9.56 18.76
N ALA A 72 1.54 -9.42 19.06
CA ALA A 72 0.59 -8.95 18.06
C ALA A 72 1.16 -7.63 17.52
N GLY A 73 1.68 -7.67 16.30
CA GLY A 73 2.39 -6.54 15.70
C GLY A 73 1.49 -5.32 15.75
N ARG A 74 1.85 -4.32 16.57
CA ARG A 74 1.10 -3.07 16.63
C ARG A 74 1.24 -2.41 15.26
N VAL A 75 0.14 -2.32 14.54
CA VAL A 75 0.09 -1.55 13.29
C VAL A 75 0.33 -0.09 13.63
N THR A 76 1.45 0.45 13.15
CA THR A 76 1.75 1.87 13.17
C THR A 76 1.53 2.47 11.79
N ARG A 77 1.62 3.79 11.68
CA ARG A 77 1.81 4.47 10.40
C ARG A 77 3.18 5.09 10.40
N LEU A 78 3.82 5.06 9.23
CA LEU A 78 5.05 5.80 9.01
C LEU A 78 5.04 6.37 7.60
N CYS A 79 5.22 7.69 7.48
CA CYS A 79 5.50 8.29 6.20
C CYS A 79 6.98 8.08 5.85
N PRO A 80 7.31 7.43 4.72
CA PRO A 80 8.70 7.23 4.32
C PRO A 80 9.41 8.54 3.94
N ARG A 81 8.66 9.64 3.71
CA ARG A 81 9.22 10.95 3.36
C ARG A 81 9.56 11.82 4.57
N CYS A 82 8.69 11.87 5.58
CA CYS A 82 8.85 12.79 6.72
C CYS A 82 8.86 12.11 8.09
N GLY A 83 8.72 10.78 8.16
CA GLY A 83 8.67 10.02 9.42
C GLY A 83 7.40 10.23 10.26
N SER A 84 6.41 10.98 9.76
CA SER A 84 5.15 11.20 10.47
C SER A 84 4.40 9.90 10.73
N VAL A 85 3.78 9.81 11.91
CA VAL A 85 2.84 8.74 12.27
C VAL A 85 1.37 9.15 12.07
N ALA A 86 1.11 10.44 11.80
CA ALA A 86 -0.23 10.95 11.50
C ALA A 86 -0.71 10.52 10.10
N HIS A 87 0.23 10.37 9.17
CA HIS A 87 -0.03 9.91 7.80
C HIS A 87 1.03 8.92 7.34
N GLY A 88 0.85 8.36 6.14
CA GLY A 88 1.74 7.36 5.58
C GLY A 88 1.13 5.97 5.59
N ARG A 89 1.91 4.99 5.14
CA ARG A 89 1.45 3.62 4.94
C ARG A 89 1.40 2.89 6.29
N PRO A 90 0.45 1.96 6.48
CA PRO A 90 0.50 1.06 7.62
C PRO A 90 1.80 0.26 7.64
N HIS A 91 2.35 0.09 8.83
CA HIS A 91 3.61 -0.61 9.06
C HIS A 91 3.48 -1.55 10.25
N VAL A 92 4.05 -2.75 10.12
CA VAL A 92 4.23 -3.72 11.20
C VAL A 92 5.63 -4.27 11.10
N ARG A 93 6.31 -4.39 12.25
CA ARG A 93 7.62 -5.04 12.31
C ARG A 93 7.49 -6.50 11.90
N GLY A 94 8.36 -6.95 10.99
CA GLY A 94 8.38 -8.33 10.50
C GLY A 94 7.43 -8.63 9.33
N ALA A 95 6.71 -7.63 8.81
CA ALA A 95 5.85 -7.81 7.65
C ALA A 95 5.86 -6.57 6.74
N HIS A 96 5.75 -6.79 5.44
CA HIS A 96 5.39 -5.77 4.46
C HIS A 96 3.89 -5.83 4.20
N LEU A 97 3.27 -4.66 4.12
CA LEU A 97 1.83 -4.51 3.96
C LEU A 97 1.55 -3.57 2.79
N SER A 98 0.52 -3.90 2.02
CA SER A 98 -0.06 -2.99 1.04
C SER A 98 -1.57 -3.11 1.07
N LEU A 99 -2.26 -2.02 0.77
CA LEU A 99 -3.71 -1.99 0.69
C LEU A 99 -4.17 -1.07 -0.44
N SER A 100 -5.33 -1.39 -1.00
CA SER A 100 -6.05 -0.54 -1.92
C SER A 100 -7.55 -0.76 -1.73
N TYR A 101 -8.37 0.23 -2.04
CA TYR A 101 -9.82 0.08 -1.99
C TYR A 101 -10.49 1.02 -2.98
N ALA A 102 -11.47 0.49 -3.71
CA ALA A 102 -12.25 1.18 -4.72
C ALA A 102 -13.60 0.46 -4.89
N ASP A 103 -14.67 1.20 -5.19
CA ASP A 103 -15.99 0.68 -5.57
C ASP A 103 -16.50 -0.53 -4.76
N GLY A 104 -16.52 -0.39 -3.44
CA GLY A 104 -17.02 -1.44 -2.56
C GLY A 104 -16.07 -2.63 -2.42
N LEU A 105 -14.80 -2.50 -2.78
CA LEU A 105 -13.78 -3.53 -2.61
C LEU A 105 -12.64 -3.00 -1.75
N VAL A 106 -12.18 -3.82 -0.81
CA VAL A 106 -10.95 -3.61 -0.04
C VAL A 106 -9.97 -4.74 -0.33
N LEU A 107 -8.76 -4.41 -0.73
CA LEU A 107 -7.63 -5.32 -0.90
C LEU A 107 -6.58 -5.05 0.16
N VAL A 108 -6.09 -6.11 0.79
CA VAL A 108 -4.90 -6.08 1.65
C VAL A 108 -3.98 -7.21 1.25
N ALA A 109 -2.69 -6.90 1.14
CA ALA A 109 -1.63 -7.86 0.95
C ALA A 109 -0.61 -7.80 2.09
N VAL A 110 -0.15 -8.97 2.51
CA VAL A 110 0.90 -9.14 3.52
C VAL A 110 1.94 -10.15 3.04
N ALA A 111 3.21 -9.85 3.28
CA ALA A 111 4.33 -10.72 2.93
C ALA A 111 5.57 -10.46 3.79
N ALA A 112 6.55 -11.38 3.75
CA ALA A 112 7.87 -11.18 4.34
C ALA A 112 8.80 -10.30 3.47
N VAL A 113 8.40 -10.03 2.23
CA VAL A 113 9.14 -9.22 1.23
C VAL A 113 8.30 -8.01 0.82
N PRO A 114 8.89 -6.94 0.26
CA PRO A 114 8.14 -5.82 -0.29
C PRO A 114 7.00 -6.30 -1.20
N VAL A 115 5.80 -5.75 -0.95
CA VAL A 115 4.57 -6.10 -1.66
C VAL A 115 3.75 -4.84 -1.92
N GLY A 116 3.06 -4.80 -3.05
CA GLY A 116 2.12 -3.77 -3.45
C GLY A 116 0.86 -4.39 -4.03
N VAL A 117 -0.31 -3.89 -3.66
CA VAL A 117 -1.57 -4.21 -4.34
C VAL A 117 -2.27 -2.95 -4.78
N ASP A 118 -2.96 -3.05 -5.91
CA ASP A 118 -3.90 -2.01 -6.31
C ASP A 118 -5.13 -2.56 -7.00
N VAL A 119 -6.22 -1.81 -6.93
CA VAL A 119 -7.42 -1.99 -7.71
C VAL A 119 -7.97 -0.63 -8.13
N GLU A 120 -8.21 -0.48 -9.43
CA GLU A 120 -8.79 0.73 -10.00
C GLU A 120 -9.75 0.34 -11.14
N PRO A 121 -11.07 0.26 -10.85
CA PRO A 121 -12.07 -0.13 -11.83
C PRO A 121 -11.98 0.70 -13.12
N GLY A 122 -11.94 0.01 -14.26
CA GLY A 122 -11.83 0.61 -15.59
C GLY A 122 -10.42 1.12 -15.94
N ARG A 123 -9.41 0.98 -15.07
CA ARG A 123 -8.01 1.37 -15.36
C ARG A 123 -7.01 0.28 -14.96
N PRO A 124 -7.02 -0.91 -15.59
CA PRO A 124 -6.14 -2.02 -15.22
C PRO A 124 -4.64 -1.70 -15.36
N ASP A 125 -4.23 -0.93 -16.37
CA ASP A 125 -2.83 -0.52 -16.54
C ASP A 125 -2.36 0.42 -15.42
N TRP A 126 -3.26 1.29 -14.96
CA TRP A 126 -3.00 2.16 -13.81
C TRP A 126 -2.87 1.32 -12.53
N ALA A 127 -3.78 0.36 -12.33
CA ALA A 127 -3.71 -0.54 -11.18
C ALA A 127 -2.41 -1.36 -11.16
N ARG A 128 -1.97 -1.85 -12.33
CA ARG A 128 -0.66 -2.52 -12.45
C ARG A 128 0.48 -1.60 -12.01
N ALA A 129 0.53 -0.37 -12.55
CA ALA A 129 1.58 0.59 -12.22
C ALA A 129 1.57 0.98 -10.74
N GLU A 130 0.39 1.22 -10.16
CA GLU A 130 0.25 1.53 -8.74
C GLU A 130 0.68 0.37 -7.83
N ALA A 131 0.37 -0.88 -8.19
CA ALA A 131 0.84 -2.04 -7.44
C ALA A 131 2.38 -2.07 -7.40
N VAL A 132 3.04 -1.81 -8.54
CA VAL A 132 4.51 -1.70 -8.61
C VAL A 132 5.03 -0.55 -7.74
N LEU A 133 4.48 0.67 -7.88
CA LEU A 133 4.90 1.84 -7.09
C LEU A 133 4.64 1.68 -5.59
N LYS A 134 3.62 0.91 -5.21
CA LYS A 134 3.34 0.52 -3.83
C LYS A 134 4.38 -0.48 -3.33
N CYS A 135 4.77 -1.45 -4.15
CA CYS A 135 5.81 -2.42 -3.81
C CYS A 135 7.20 -1.78 -3.65
N THR A 136 7.61 -0.91 -4.57
CA THR A 136 8.96 -0.29 -4.57
C THR A 136 9.08 0.85 -3.55
N GLY A 137 7.97 1.55 -3.25
CA GLY A 137 7.98 2.71 -2.36
C GLY A 137 8.38 4.03 -3.04
N GLU A 138 8.55 4.04 -4.36
CA GLU A 138 9.00 5.20 -5.13
C GLU A 138 7.94 6.30 -5.26
N GLY A 139 6.66 5.94 -5.16
CA GLY A 139 5.54 6.86 -5.38
C GLY A 139 5.53 7.49 -6.79
N LEU A 140 4.68 8.49 -7.01
CA LEU A 140 4.44 9.06 -8.35
C LEU A 140 5.63 9.84 -8.97
N HIS A 141 6.77 9.94 -8.27
CA HIS A 141 7.91 10.75 -8.71
C HIS A 141 9.07 9.90 -9.23
N GLY A 142 8.96 8.57 -9.16
CA GLY A 142 9.97 7.62 -9.64
C GLY A 142 9.57 6.97 -10.96
N GLN A 143 10.56 6.48 -11.70
CA GLN A 143 10.36 5.50 -12.76
C GLN A 143 10.44 4.12 -12.10
N PRO A 144 9.33 3.36 -12.00
CA PRO A 144 9.30 2.13 -11.23
C PRO A 144 10.37 1.14 -11.71
N ASP A 145 11.31 0.78 -10.84
CA ASP A 145 12.23 -0.34 -11.10
C ASP A 145 11.48 -1.66 -10.93
N GLU A 146 11.08 -2.27 -12.04
CA GLU A 146 10.43 -3.58 -12.06
C GLU A 146 11.41 -4.76 -11.93
N THR A 147 12.72 -4.49 -11.91
CA THR A 147 13.73 -5.55 -11.86
C THR A 147 13.59 -6.41 -10.60
N GLY A 148 13.41 -7.71 -10.80
CA GLY A 148 13.23 -8.66 -9.70
C GLY A 148 11.88 -8.55 -8.99
N LEU A 149 10.88 -7.88 -9.59
CA LEU A 149 9.50 -7.94 -9.15
C LEU A 149 8.73 -9.03 -9.90
N HIS A 150 7.89 -9.74 -9.17
CA HIS A 150 6.83 -10.57 -9.71
C HIS A 150 5.53 -9.77 -9.70
N VAL A 151 5.01 -9.45 -10.89
CA VAL A 151 3.81 -8.61 -11.09
C VAL A 151 2.76 -9.43 -11.82
N GLN A 152 1.58 -9.60 -11.24
CA GLN A 152 0.51 -10.40 -11.83
C GLN A 152 -0.89 -9.87 -11.49
N PRO A 153 -1.90 -10.14 -12.34
CA PRO A 153 -3.29 -9.83 -11.99
C PRO A 153 -3.75 -10.72 -10.83
N LEU A 154 -4.69 -10.20 -10.04
CA LEU A 154 -5.44 -10.95 -9.05
C LEU A 154 -6.68 -11.58 -9.70
N PRO A 155 -7.31 -12.60 -9.09
CA PRO A 155 -8.57 -13.17 -9.57
C PRO A 155 -9.76 -12.23 -9.26
N LEU A 156 -9.62 -10.96 -9.64
CA LEU A 156 -10.55 -9.85 -9.46
C LEU A 156 -10.38 -8.89 -10.64
N PRO A 157 -11.44 -8.21 -11.09
CA PRO A 157 -11.34 -7.19 -12.13
C PRO A 157 -10.39 -6.06 -11.73
N ASP A 158 -9.56 -5.63 -12.68
CA ASP A 158 -8.66 -4.47 -12.58
C ASP A 158 -7.80 -4.41 -11.31
N ALA A 159 -7.46 -5.58 -10.75
CA ALA A 159 -6.71 -5.71 -9.52
C ALA A 159 -5.37 -6.41 -9.75
N TRP A 160 -4.32 -5.88 -9.15
CA TRP A 160 -2.94 -6.33 -9.37
C TRP A 160 -2.18 -6.47 -8.06
N VAL A 161 -1.21 -7.39 -8.07
CA VAL A 161 -0.21 -7.55 -7.00
C VAL A 161 1.19 -7.52 -7.59
N ALA A 162 2.10 -6.84 -6.90
CA ALA A 162 3.53 -6.83 -7.16
C ALA A 162 4.27 -7.26 -5.88
N ALA A 163 5.28 -8.11 -6.00
CA ALA A 163 6.11 -8.55 -4.89
C ALA A 163 7.57 -8.74 -5.32
N ARG A 164 8.53 -8.58 -4.41
CA ARG A 164 9.96 -8.76 -4.73
C ARG A 164 10.39 -10.22 -4.64
N GLY A 165 11.11 -10.69 -5.65
CA GLY A 165 11.66 -12.05 -5.74
C GLY A 165 10.62 -13.10 -6.14
N ALA A 166 11.04 -14.38 -6.14
CA ALA A 166 10.12 -15.49 -6.35
C ALA A 166 9.02 -15.47 -5.27
N THR A 167 7.77 -15.63 -5.70
CA THR A 167 6.60 -15.44 -4.82
C THR A 167 5.56 -16.54 -5.06
N VAL A 168 4.93 -17.01 -3.99
CA VAL A 168 3.69 -17.80 -4.05
C VAL A 168 2.54 -16.91 -3.64
N LEU A 169 1.47 -16.85 -4.44
CA LEU A 169 0.26 -16.10 -4.10
C LEU A 169 -0.77 -17.01 -3.42
N ARG A 170 -1.23 -16.60 -2.23
CA ARG A 170 -2.45 -17.11 -1.61
C ARG A 170 -3.51 -16.02 -1.63
N PHE A 171 -4.56 -16.24 -2.41
CA PHE A 171 -5.69 -15.34 -2.50
C PHE A 171 -6.86 -15.85 -1.66
N SER A 172 -7.58 -14.93 -1.02
CA SER A 172 -8.81 -15.19 -0.29
C SER A 172 -9.79 -14.04 -0.50
N SER A 173 -11.07 -14.34 -0.60
CA SER A 173 -12.14 -13.35 -0.74
C SER A 173 -13.22 -13.58 0.31
N ALA A 174 -13.73 -12.51 0.88
CA ALA A 174 -14.88 -12.48 1.78
C ALA A 174 -15.79 -11.31 1.40
N GLY A 175 -17.03 -11.27 1.89
CA GLY A 175 -17.91 -10.14 1.64
C GLY A 175 -19.00 -9.99 2.68
N ARG A 176 -19.50 -8.76 2.83
CA ARG A 176 -20.80 -8.51 3.44
C ARG A 176 -21.85 -8.97 2.42
N ALA A 177 -22.80 -9.80 2.83
CA ALA A 177 -23.97 -10.04 1.99
C ALA A 177 -24.61 -8.68 1.66
N ALA A 178 -25.03 -8.48 0.41
CA ALA A 178 -25.82 -7.30 0.09
C ALA A 178 -27.04 -7.27 1.03
N PRO A 179 -27.42 -6.11 1.60
CA PRO A 179 -28.70 -6.02 2.28
C PRO A 179 -29.78 -6.47 1.30
N ALA A 180 -30.65 -7.39 1.72
CA ALA A 180 -31.74 -7.85 0.87
C ALA A 180 -32.56 -6.64 0.40
N PRO A 181 -32.95 -6.56 -0.88
CA PRO A 181 -33.77 -5.47 -1.36
C PRO A 181 -35.13 -5.51 -0.65
N GLY A 182 -35.38 -4.49 0.20
CA GLY A 182 -36.72 -4.09 0.65
C GLY A 182 -37.42 -5.00 1.65
N ALA A 183 -37.21 -4.76 2.95
CA ALA A 183 -38.28 -4.89 3.94
C ALA A 183 -38.79 -3.48 4.26
N THR A 184 -39.46 -2.86 3.30
CA THR A 184 -40.38 -1.75 3.59
C THR A 184 -41.68 -2.37 4.08
N GLY A 185 -41.91 -2.32 5.39
CA GLY A 185 -43.23 -2.51 5.99
C GLY A 185 -44.10 -1.28 5.84
#